data_AF-A0A3B8W4X8-F1
#
_entry.id   AF-A0A3B8W4X8-F1
#
_cell.length_a   1.000
_cell.length_b   1.000
_cell.length_c   1.000
_cell.angle_alpha   90.00
_cell.angle_beta   90.00
_cell.angle_gamma   90.00
#
_symmetry.space_group_name_H-M   'P 1'
#
loop_
_entity.id
_entity.type
_entity.pdbx_description
1 polymer ?
#
loop_
_entity_poly.entity_id
_entity_poly.type
_entity_poly.pdbx_seq_one_letter_code
_entity_poly.pdbx_strand_id
1 'polypeptide(L)' 'MKKKLKLGVFGFGCVGQGLYHVLSETHGVKAEIKKIAVKNRDKQRILPADLYTFDHQEILHDPE' A
#
# COMPACT_ATOMS: atom_id res chain seq x y z
N MET A 1 -17.02 6.73 -16.01
CA MET A 1 -16.55 6.86 -14.62
C MET A 1 -15.05 6.57 -14.59
N LYS A 2 -14.21 7.44 -14.02
CA LYS A 2 -12.77 7.15 -13.85
C LYS A 2 -12.62 6.07 -12.78
N LYS A 3 -12.03 4.91 -13.12
CA LYS A 3 -11.68 3.87 -12.13
C LYS A 3 -10.68 4.48 -11.14
N LYS A 4 -10.93 4.33 -9.83
CA LYS A 4 -9.90 4.57 -8.81
C LYS A 4 -8.88 3.45 -8.95
N LEU A 5 -7.61 3.80 -9.09
CA LEU A 5 -6.55 2.81 -9.22
C LEU A 5 -6.24 2.25 -7.83
N LYS A 6 -6.33 0.93 -7.66
CA LYS A 6 -5.95 0.25 -6.41
C LYS A 6 -4.54 -0.29 -6.57
N LEU A 7 -3.71 -0.06 -5.55
CA LEU A 7 -2.30 -0.45 -5.55
C LEU A 7 -2.04 -1.49 -4.47
N GLY A 8 -1.46 -2.62 -4.88
CA GLY A 8 -0.75 -3.54 -4.00
C GLY A 8 0.73 -3.23 -3.97
N VAL A 9 1.30 -3.05 -2.79
CA VAL A 9 2.70 -2.62 -2.62
C VAL A 9 3.53 -3.69 -1.91
N PHE A 10 4.72 -3.98 -2.43
CA PHE A 10 5.70 -4.86 -1.79
C PHE A 10 6.78 -4.04 -1.09
N GLY A 11 6.78 -4.11 0.24
CA GLY A 11 7.70 -3.38 1.10
C GLY A 11 7.19 -2.00 1.51
N PHE A 12 7.57 -1.57 2.72
CA PHE A 12 7.20 -0.27 3.28
C PHE A 12 8.34 0.32 4.09
N GLY A 13 9.44 0.61 3.39
CA GLY A 13 10.58 1.38 3.90
C GLY A 13 10.48 2.86 3.52
N CYS A 14 11.63 3.53 3.40
CA CYS A 14 11.68 4.96 3.05
C CYS A 14 10.94 5.27 1.73
N VAL A 15 11.13 4.43 0.71
CA VAL A 15 10.49 4.61 -0.61
C VAL A 15 8.97 4.40 -0.53
N GLY A 16 8.51 3.36 0.17
CA GLY A 16 7.08 3.09 0.32
C GLY A 16 6.34 4.20 1.08
N GLN A 17 6.99 4.80 2.07
CA GLN A 17 6.46 5.95 2.79
C GLN A 17 6.38 7.20 1.89
N GLY A 18 7.42 7.46 1.09
CA GLY A 18 7.40 8.55 0.10
C GLY A 18 6.28 8.39 -0.93
N LEU A 19 6.07 7.17 -1.43
CA LEU A 19 4.96 6.86 -2.33
C LEU A 19 3.60 7.18 -1.68
N TYR A 20 3.37 6.71 -0.46
CA TYR A 20 2.12 6.99 0.27
C TYR A 20 1.89 8.50 0.44
N HIS A 21 2.93 9.25 0.80
CA HIS A 21 2.86 10.69 0.97
C HIS A 21 2.48 11.41 -0.33
N VAL A 22 3.16 11.11 -1.44
CA VAL A 22 2.86 11.70 -2.76
C VAL A 22 1.42 11.41 -3.20
N LEU A 23 0.94 10.17 -3.00
CA LEU A 23 -0.45 9.79 -3.32
C LEU A 23 -1.48 10.52 -2.44
N SER A 24 -1.12 10.86 -1.21
CA SER A 24 -2.01 11.56 -0.27
C SER A 24 -2.10 13.07 -0.58
N GLU A 25 -1.02 13.68 -1.05
CA GLU A 25 -0.95 15.12 -1.32
C GLU A 25 -1.35 15.48 -2.76
N THR A 26 -1.14 14.58 -3.71
CA THR A 26 -1.37 14.85 -5.14
C THR A 26 -2.82 14.56 -5.54
N HIS A 27 -3.62 15.62 -5.64
CA HIS A 27 -5.03 15.55 -6.06
C HIS A 27 -5.24 15.05 -7.52
N GLY A 28 -4.17 15.00 -8.33
CA GLY A 28 -4.20 14.55 -9.72
C GLY A 28 -4.18 13.02 -9.89
N VAL A 29 -3.61 12.28 -8.95
CA VAL A 29 -3.48 10.82 -9.01
C VAL A 29 -4.58 10.19 -8.15
N LYS A 30 -5.62 9.66 -8.80
CA LYS A 30 -6.72 8.96 -8.11
C LYS A 30 -6.34 7.50 -7.85
N ALA A 31 -5.29 7.28 -7.06
CA ALA A 31 -4.85 5.95 -6.66
C ALA A 31 -4.89 5.80 -5.13
N GLU A 32 -5.25 4.61 -4.66
CA GLU A 32 -5.25 4.25 -3.24
C GLU A 32 -4.41 2.99 -3.03
N ILE A 33 -3.63 2.97 -1.94
CA ILE A 33 -2.92 1.76 -1.53
C ILE A 33 -3.90 0.86 -0.79
N LYS A 34 -4.24 -0.29 -1.40
CA LYS A 34 -5.17 -1.26 -0.83
C LYS A 34 -4.48 -2.16 0.20
N LYS A 35 -3.26 -2.60 -0.09
CA LYS A 35 -2.53 -3.56 0.75
C LYS A 35 -1.02 -3.42 0.55
N ILE A 36 -0.27 -3.65 1.62
CA ILE A 36 1.18 -3.52 1.66
C ILE A 36 1.79 -4.80 2.25
N ALA A 37 2.44 -5.59 1.43
CA ALA A 37 3.13 -6.81 1.87
C ALA A 37 4.48 -6.44 2.51
N VAL A 38 4.70 -6.92 3.73
CA VAL A 38 5.90 -6.63 4.51
C VAL A 38 6.44 -7.90 5.16
N LYS A 39 7.75 -7.95 5.43
CA LYS A 39 8.39 -9.17 5.96
C LYS A 39 8.33 -9.29 7.49
N ASN A 40 8.67 -8.22 8.21
CA ASN A 40 8.85 -8.26 9.66
C ASN A 40 7.56 -7.86 10.41
N ARG A 41 7.00 -8.75 11.25
CA ARG A 41 5.77 -8.50 12.02
C ARG A 41 5.97 -7.50 13.16
N ASP A 42 7.14 -7.55 13.79
CA ASP A 42 7.45 -6.81 15.01
C ASP A 42 7.96 -5.39 14.72
N LYS A 43 8.26 -5.08 13.45
CA LYS A 43 8.64 -3.73 13.05
C LYS A 43 7.46 -2.77 13.21
N GLN A 44 7.61 -1.76 14.07
CA GLN A 44 6.64 -0.67 14.20
C GLN A 44 6.51 0.12 12.89
N ARG A 45 5.29 0.55 12.58
CA ARG A 45 4.93 1.24 11.34
C ARG A 45 3.99 2.40 11.63
N ILE A 46 4.01 3.38 10.73
CA ILE A 46 3.26 4.64 10.86
C ILE A 46 1.81 4.54 10.38
N LEU A 47 1.47 3.54 9.57
CA LEU A 47 0.10 3.33 9.08
C LEU A 47 -0.63 2.25 9.89
N PRO A 48 -1.98 2.19 9.82
CA PRO A 48 -2.76 1.15 10.47
C PRO A 48 -2.34 -0.26 10.06
N ALA A 49 -2.47 -1.21 11.00
CA ALA A 49 -2.09 -2.60 10.79
C ALA A 49 -2.85 -3.26 9.62
N ASP A 50 -4.09 -2.84 9.38
CA ASP A 50 -5.00 -3.40 8.38
C ASP A 50 -4.53 -3.18 6.92
N LEU A 51 -3.67 -2.18 6.70
CA LEU A 51 -3.06 -1.95 5.39
C LEU A 51 -1.90 -2.90 5.13
N TYR A 52 -1.39 -3.61 6.14
CA TYR A 52 -0.26 -4.51 6.01
C TYR A 52 -0.70 -5.97 5.91
N THR A 53 0.01 -6.73 5.10
CA THR A 53 -0.06 -8.20 5.09
C THR A 53 1.34 -8.78 5.20
N PHE A 54 1.43 -10.00 5.73
CA PHE A 54 2.64 -10.82 5.73
C PHE A 54 2.58 -11.92 4.67
N ASP A 55 1.46 -12.03 3.95
CA ASP A 55 1.27 -12.94 2.84
C ASP A 55 1.22 -12.15 1.52
N HIS A 56 2.22 -12.39 0.66
CA HIS A 56 2.29 -11.75 -0.65
C HIS A 56 1.19 -12.24 -1.60
N GLN A 57 0.63 -13.42 -1.35
CA GLN A 57 -0.41 -14.01 -2.17
C GLN A 57 -1.71 -13.21 -2.09
N GLU A 58 -1.98 -12.53 -0.96
CA GLU A 58 -3.12 -11.63 -0.83
C GLU A 58 -3.08 -10.46 -1.82
N ILE A 59 -1.89 -10.04 -2.27
CA ILE A 59 -1.74 -8.98 -3.27
C ILE A 59 -1.78 -9.56 -4.68
N LEU A 60 -1.10 -10.68 -4.93
CA LEU A 60 -0.99 -11.28 -6.27
C LEU A 60 -2.31 -11.86 -6.77
N HIS A 61 -3.16 -12.34 -5.86
CA HIS A 61 -4.46 -12.93 -6.17
C HIS A 61 -5.64 -12.00 -5.85
N ASP A 62 -5.38 -10.72 -5.55
CA ASP A 62 -6.44 -9.74 -5.39
C ASP A 62 -7.10 -9.46 -6.75
N PRO A 63 -8.41 -9.69 -6.92
CA PRO A 63 -9.10 -9.44 -8.19
C PRO A 63 -9.36 -7.94 -8.46
N GLU A 64 -9.09 -7.05 -7.50
CA GLU A 64 -9.37 -5.61 -7.60
C GLU A 64 -8.15 -4.71 -7.82
#